data_AF-A0A9E0XW63-F1
#
_entry.id   AF-A0A9E0XW63-F1
#
_cell.length_a   1.000
_cell.length_b   1.000
_cell.length_c   1.000
_cell.angle_alpha   90.00
_cell.angle_beta   90.00
_cell.angle_gamma   90.00
#
_symmetry.space_group_name_H-M   'P 1'
#
loop_
_entity.id
_entity.type
_entity.pdbx_description
1 polymer ?
#
loop_
_entity_poly.entity_id
_entity_poly.type
_entity_poly.pdbx_seq_one_letter_code
_entity_poly.pdbx_strand_id
1 'polypeptide(L)'
;MKKLLLLMAGCAALFSSCLKGNEGPSAPSTLPYYSLYINTMNQSVFSLDPFDVAFRLNTLIVEGNGDYEAAPQGVRDTLFAPGTILSYNETDGRYTLQYNGRAPHMKNDYTRMGDLIIKTNGYATLTEPGARWNIEFPSETKYRIVDGSASVSMTSTSYIVSLTSTNQWAVTMSGMATTQSASNLSSDWNGTYRIVQLSGDQTYDAIKASHYTISTEILYGKSMYEMYTSSDKNELRINASTSVPFYYNPECSTRNPVAQGKLTIYLASDVAGQYPIDIELLGENNPKLCNPKTKVTIGEYSDEYGGSN
;
A
#
# COMPACT_ATOMS: atom_id res chain seq x y z
N MET A 1 -4.45 -18.69 21.61
CA MET A 1 -3.78 -18.66 20.29
C MET A 1 -4.51 -17.65 19.42
N LYS A 2 -3.93 -16.48 19.17
CA LYS A 2 -4.51 -15.41 18.35
C LYS A 2 -3.56 -15.16 17.18
N LYS A 3 -4.00 -15.44 15.96
CA LYS A 3 -3.22 -15.29 14.72
C LYS A 3 -3.97 -14.34 13.79
N LEU A 4 -3.43 -13.13 13.61
CA LEU A 4 -3.95 -12.08 12.74
C LEU A 4 -3.57 -12.41 11.28
N LEU A 5 -4.52 -12.34 10.35
CA LEU A 5 -4.24 -12.24 8.91
C LEU A 5 -3.95 -10.80 8.52
N LEU A 6 -3.41 -10.68 7.28
CA LEU A 6 -3.16 -9.55 6.34
C LEU A 6 -3.92 -8.25 6.64
N LEU A 7 -4.18 -7.38 5.67
CA LEU A 7 -5.12 -6.27 5.84
C LEU A 7 -4.33 -5.06 6.34
N MET A 8 -4.04 -4.24 5.34
CA MET A 8 -3.11 -3.13 5.36
C MET A 8 -3.45 -2.18 6.50
N ALA A 9 -2.40 -1.67 7.14
CA ALA A 9 -2.53 -1.11 8.46
C ALA A 9 -2.13 0.37 8.54
N GLY A 10 -2.98 1.14 9.20
CA GLY A 10 -2.88 2.58 9.35
C GLY A 10 -2.25 3.08 10.62
N CYS A 11 -1.14 3.75 10.41
CA CYS A 11 -0.65 4.95 11.07
C CYS A 11 0.80 5.01 10.56
N ALA A 12 1.00 5.70 9.44
CA ALA A 12 2.08 6.68 9.45
C ALA A 12 1.83 7.42 10.73
N ALA A 13 2.68 7.14 11.72
CA ALA A 13 2.71 7.87 12.94
C ALA A 13 2.30 9.34 12.62
N LEU A 14 1.34 9.90 13.34
CA LEU A 14 1.00 11.34 13.45
C LEU A 14 2.23 12.26 13.70
N PHE A 15 3.41 11.94 13.16
CA PHE A 15 4.73 12.13 13.75
C PHE A 15 5.82 12.42 12.69
N SER A 16 5.48 13.02 11.54
CA SER A 16 6.39 14.06 11.03
C SER A 16 6.38 15.28 11.97
N SER A 17 5.35 15.41 12.81
CA SER A 17 5.28 16.43 13.86
C SER A 17 6.36 16.28 14.96
N CYS A 18 7.02 15.13 15.08
CA CYS A 18 8.17 14.93 15.97
C CYS A 18 9.54 14.98 15.27
N LEU A 19 9.62 15.44 14.02
CA LEU A 19 10.90 15.86 13.42
C LEU A 19 11.04 17.37 13.29
N LYS A 20 10.01 18.13 13.69
CA LYS A 20 10.12 19.59 13.92
C LYS A 20 11.08 19.97 15.06
N GLY A 21 11.72 19.00 15.72
CA GLY A 21 12.59 19.22 16.89
C GLY A 21 14.09 18.98 16.69
N ASN A 22 14.54 18.48 15.53
CA ASN A 22 15.96 18.18 15.31
C ASN A 22 16.64 19.20 14.38
N GLU A 23 16.26 20.47 14.46
CA GLU A 23 17.02 21.59 13.88
C GLU A 23 18.17 22.03 14.81
N GLY A 24 18.88 21.06 15.38
CA GLY A 24 20.13 21.27 16.09
C GLY A 24 21.32 20.97 15.19
N PRO A 25 22.50 21.57 15.43
CA PRO A 25 23.72 21.36 14.62
C PRO A 25 24.30 19.92 14.66
N SER A 26 23.55 18.94 15.18
CA SER A 26 23.98 17.56 15.42
C SER A 26 23.02 16.48 14.89
N ALA A 27 22.05 16.83 14.04
CA ALA A 27 21.23 15.81 13.39
C ALA A 27 22.09 15.02 12.37
N PRO A 28 22.03 13.67 12.36
CA PRO A 28 22.73 12.87 11.35
C PRO A 28 22.35 13.31 9.95
N SER A 29 23.33 13.42 9.04
CA SER A 29 23.16 13.91 7.67
C SER A 29 22.09 13.16 6.85
N THR A 30 21.76 11.92 7.24
CA THR A 30 20.84 11.02 6.55
C THR A 30 19.40 11.05 7.10
N LEU A 31 19.13 11.71 8.25
CA LEU A 31 17.82 11.70 8.92
C LEU A 31 16.65 12.26 8.07
N PRO A 32 16.81 13.37 7.32
CA PRO A 32 15.77 13.84 6.40
C PRO A 32 15.40 12.80 5.34
N TYR A 33 16.36 11.98 4.91
CA TYR A 33 16.17 10.98 3.87
C TYR A 33 15.56 9.69 4.39
N TYR A 34 15.84 9.32 5.64
CA TYR A 34 15.05 8.30 6.34
C TYR A 34 13.58 8.71 6.44
N SER A 35 13.31 10.01 6.64
CA SER A 35 11.92 10.52 6.64
C SER A 35 11.28 10.41 5.26
N LEU A 36 12.03 10.67 4.18
CA LEU A 36 11.57 10.47 2.80
C LEU A 36 11.21 9.00 2.52
N TYR A 37 12.01 8.05 3.04
CA TYR A 37 11.70 6.63 2.96
C TYR A 37 10.35 6.30 3.59
N ILE A 38 10.15 6.67 4.87
CA ILE A 38 8.91 6.41 5.60
C ILE A 38 7.71 6.99 4.86
N ASN A 39 7.85 8.22 4.37
CA ASN A 39 6.84 8.93 3.59
C ASN A 39 6.50 8.22 2.27
N THR A 40 7.51 7.78 1.53
CA THR A 40 7.34 7.05 0.27
C THR A 40 6.66 5.69 0.51
N MET A 41 7.02 4.99 1.58
CA MET A 41 6.36 3.74 1.96
C MET A 41 4.91 3.95 2.35
N ASN A 42 4.59 4.99 3.14
CA ASN A 42 3.20 5.31 3.50
C ASN A 42 2.35 5.62 2.26
N GLN A 43 2.88 6.41 1.34
CA GLN A 43 2.23 6.69 0.07
C GLN A 43 2.01 5.41 -0.76
N SER A 44 2.96 4.48 -0.73
CA SER A 44 2.83 3.18 -1.39
C SER A 44 1.70 2.34 -0.77
N VAL A 45 1.60 2.30 0.56
CA VAL A 45 0.53 1.61 1.26
C VAL A 45 -0.84 2.19 0.91
N PHE A 46 -0.99 3.52 0.90
CA PHE A 46 -2.24 4.15 0.47
C PHE A 46 -2.56 3.87 -1.00
N SER A 47 -1.55 3.85 -1.87
CA SER A 47 -1.73 3.58 -3.30
C SER A 47 -2.10 2.12 -3.58
N LEU A 48 -1.74 1.19 -2.69
CA LEU A 48 -2.07 -0.24 -2.82
C LEU A 48 -3.36 -0.64 -2.07
N ASP A 49 -3.97 0.25 -1.29
CA ASP A 49 -5.21 -0.05 -0.57
C ASP A 49 -6.38 -0.47 -1.49
N PRO A 50 -6.59 0.16 -2.65
CA PRO A 50 -7.61 -0.32 -3.61
C PRO A 50 -7.35 -1.75 -4.09
N PHE A 51 -6.08 -2.12 -4.31
CA PHE A 51 -5.71 -3.50 -4.62
C PHE A 51 -6.05 -4.45 -3.47
N ASP A 52 -5.74 -4.10 -2.21
CA ASP A 52 -6.11 -4.90 -1.04
C ASP A 52 -7.62 -5.13 -0.95
N VAL A 53 -8.43 -4.08 -1.22
CA VAL A 53 -9.89 -4.20 -1.29
C VAL A 53 -10.34 -5.17 -2.40
N ALA A 54 -9.77 -5.05 -3.60
CA ALA A 54 -10.06 -5.97 -4.70
C ALA A 54 -9.64 -7.41 -4.39
N PHE A 55 -8.50 -7.59 -3.71
CA PHE A 55 -7.99 -8.89 -3.31
C PHE A 55 -8.88 -9.57 -2.25
N ARG A 56 -9.43 -8.79 -1.29
CA ARG A 56 -10.45 -9.27 -0.34
C ARG A 56 -11.73 -9.70 -1.04
N LEU A 57 -12.22 -8.90 -2.00
CA LEU A 57 -13.40 -9.26 -2.78
C LEU A 57 -13.16 -10.56 -3.54
N ASN A 58 -12.01 -10.70 -4.20
CA ASN A 58 -11.64 -11.91 -4.90
C ASN A 58 -11.61 -13.14 -3.97
N THR A 59 -11.03 -12.98 -2.78
CA THR A 59 -11.02 -14.03 -1.75
C THR A 59 -12.45 -14.45 -1.39
N LEU A 60 -13.34 -13.48 -1.18
CA LEU A 60 -14.74 -13.74 -0.85
C LEU A 60 -15.47 -14.48 -1.98
N ILE A 61 -15.24 -14.10 -3.24
CA ILE A 61 -15.80 -14.79 -4.41
C ILE A 61 -15.28 -16.24 -4.49
N VAL A 62 -13.98 -16.46 -4.27
CA VAL A 62 -13.37 -17.80 -4.28
C VAL A 62 -13.94 -18.68 -3.17
N GLU A 63 -14.06 -18.15 -1.95
CA GLU A 63 -14.63 -18.84 -0.79
C GLU A 63 -16.11 -19.21 -0.99
N GLY A 64 -16.83 -18.42 -1.77
CA GLY A 64 -18.20 -18.69 -2.18
C GLY A 64 -18.35 -19.46 -3.50
N ASN A 65 -17.27 -20.02 -4.04
CA ASN A 65 -17.26 -20.75 -5.32
C ASN A 65 -17.85 -19.96 -6.51
N GLY A 66 -17.54 -18.67 -6.58
CA GLY A 66 -18.01 -17.76 -7.63
C GLY A 66 -19.15 -16.83 -7.19
N ASP A 67 -19.81 -17.12 -6.06
CA ASP A 67 -20.84 -16.25 -5.47
C ASP A 67 -20.38 -15.71 -4.12
N TYR A 68 -20.08 -14.40 -4.06
CA TYR A 68 -19.62 -13.75 -2.83
C TYR A 68 -20.62 -13.83 -1.66
N GLU A 69 -21.92 -14.04 -1.94
CA GLU A 69 -22.95 -14.19 -0.91
C GLU A 69 -22.93 -15.58 -0.28
N ALA A 70 -22.45 -16.59 -1.01
CA ALA A 70 -22.31 -17.96 -0.54
C ALA A 70 -21.06 -18.19 0.33
N ALA A 71 -20.17 -17.19 0.43
CA ALA A 71 -18.96 -17.30 1.23
C ALA A 71 -19.26 -17.48 2.72
N PRO A 72 -18.45 -18.26 3.48
CA PRO A 72 -18.68 -18.44 4.90
C PRO A 72 -18.73 -17.11 5.66
N GLN A 73 -19.75 -16.91 6.49
CA GLN A 73 -19.93 -15.66 7.24
C GLN A 73 -18.69 -15.29 8.07
N GLY A 74 -18.03 -16.28 8.68
CA GLY A 74 -16.80 -16.05 9.44
C GLY A 74 -15.64 -15.49 8.60
N VAL A 75 -15.56 -15.86 7.31
CA VAL A 75 -14.60 -15.27 6.37
C VAL A 75 -15.02 -13.86 6.01
N ARG A 76 -16.31 -13.64 5.70
CA ARG A 76 -16.85 -12.29 5.41
C ARG A 76 -16.61 -11.30 6.54
N ASP A 77 -16.93 -11.68 7.77
CA ASP A 77 -16.74 -10.86 8.98
C ASP A 77 -15.25 -10.58 9.25
N THR A 78 -14.36 -11.46 8.77
CA THR A 78 -12.92 -11.28 8.87
C THR A 78 -12.33 -10.50 7.70
N LEU A 79 -13.00 -10.35 6.56
CA LEU A 79 -12.46 -9.57 5.44
C LEU A 79 -13.02 -8.14 5.41
N PHE A 80 -14.25 -7.93 5.89
CA PHE A 80 -14.98 -6.68 5.76
C PHE A 80 -15.53 -6.18 7.10
N ALA A 81 -15.80 -4.87 7.16
CA ALA A 81 -16.50 -4.32 8.32
C ALA A 81 -17.96 -4.84 8.34
N PRO A 82 -18.56 -5.07 9.52
CA PRO A 82 -19.94 -5.52 9.62
C PRO A 82 -20.95 -4.63 8.90
N GLY A 83 -20.64 -3.33 8.80
CA GLY A 83 -21.47 -2.37 8.08
C GLY A 83 -21.14 -2.22 6.59
N THR A 84 -20.12 -2.90 6.06
CA THR A 84 -19.77 -2.80 4.63
C THR A 84 -20.88 -3.44 3.79
N ILE A 85 -21.46 -2.66 2.88
CA ILE A 85 -22.44 -3.14 1.91
C ILE A 85 -21.68 -3.53 0.64
N LEU A 86 -21.85 -4.78 0.21
CA LEU A 86 -21.37 -5.29 -1.07
C LEU A 86 -22.60 -5.53 -1.94
N SER A 87 -22.59 -5.00 -3.15
CA SER A 87 -23.62 -5.25 -4.15
C SER A 87 -22.98 -5.53 -5.51
N TYR A 88 -23.59 -6.44 -6.26
CA TYR A 88 -23.17 -6.78 -7.62
C TYR A 88 -24.24 -6.35 -8.62
N ASN A 89 -23.81 -5.69 -9.70
CA ASN A 89 -24.64 -5.40 -10.86
C ASN A 89 -24.23 -6.31 -12.02
N GLU A 90 -25.11 -7.27 -12.33
CA GLU A 90 -24.90 -8.23 -13.41
C GLU A 90 -24.87 -7.58 -14.80
N THR A 91 -25.55 -6.44 -14.97
CA THR A 91 -25.70 -5.79 -16.28
C THR A 91 -24.37 -5.23 -16.80
N ASP A 92 -23.50 -4.77 -15.89
CA ASP A 92 -22.21 -4.17 -16.22
C ASP A 92 -21.01 -4.83 -15.51
N GLY A 93 -21.22 -5.99 -14.85
CA GLY A 93 -20.15 -6.78 -14.24
C GLY A 93 -19.40 -6.02 -13.14
N ARG A 94 -20.14 -5.30 -12.31
CA ARG A 94 -19.60 -4.32 -11.36
C ARG A 94 -19.98 -4.63 -9.92
N TYR A 95 -18.99 -4.65 -9.06
CA TYR A 95 -19.17 -4.63 -7.61
C TYR A 95 -19.10 -3.20 -7.08
N THR A 96 -20.02 -2.85 -6.18
CA THR A 96 -19.95 -1.63 -5.38
C THR A 96 -19.71 -2.02 -3.92
N LEU A 97 -18.64 -1.51 -3.34
CA LEU A 97 -18.31 -1.72 -1.93
C LEU A 97 -18.48 -0.40 -1.19
N GLN A 98 -19.48 -0.32 -0.33
CA GLN A 98 -19.75 0.87 0.49
C GLN A 98 -19.20 0.64 1.88
N TYR A 99 -18.09 1.29 2.20
CA TYR A 99 -17.43 1.17 3.49
C TYR A 99 -17.92 2.20 4.49
N ASN A 100 -18.03 1.79 5.75
CA ASN A 100 -18.42 2.64 6.87
C ASN A 100 -17.70 2.28 8.17
N GLY A 101 -16.57 1.58 8.10
CA GLY A 101 -15.94 1.04 9.28
C GLY A 101 -14.68 0.24 9.03
N ARG A 102 -14.25 -0.40 10.11
CA ARG A 102 -13.12 -1.32 10.15
C ARG A 102 -13.64 -2.71 10.47
N ALA A 103 -13.04 -3.73 9.86
CA ALA A 103 -13.31 -5.11 10.22
C ALA A 103 -12.82 -5.41 11.65
N PRO A 104 -13.68 -5.95 12.53
CA PRO A 104 -13.41 -6.08 13.97
C PRO A 104 -12.35 -7.13 14.27
N HIS A 105 -12.20 -8.13 13.40
CA HIS A 105 -11.27 -9.24 13.61
C HIS A 105 -9.84 -8.94 13.17
N MET A 106 -9.61 -7.83 12.46
CA MET A 106 -8.27 -7.31 12.18
C MET A 106 -7.93 -6.16 13.11
N LYS A 107 -7.12 -6.47 14.13
CA LYS A 107 -6.67 -5.49 15.12
C LYS A 107 -6.01 -4.24 14.49
N ASN A 108 -5.43 -4.38 13.31
CA ASN A 108 -4.60 -3.36 12.67
C ASN A 108 -5.15 -2.82 11.34
N ASP A 109 -6.33 -3.25 10.88
CA ASP A 109 -6.88 -2.82 9.59
C ASP A 109 -7.28 -1.34 9.59
N TYR A 110 -7.38 -0.76 8.40
CA TYR A 110 -7.88 0.60 8.20
C TYR A 110 -9.38 0.69 8.44
N THR A 111 -9.80 1.80 9.07
CA THR A 111 -11.20 2.23 8.94
C THR A 111 -11.38 2.82 7.55
N ARG A 112 -12.25 2.23 6.75
CA ARG A 112 -12.57 2.72 5.41
C ARG A 112 -13.92 3.40 5.44
N MET A 113 -14.06 4.46 4.64
CA MET A 113 -15.33 5.14 4.43
C MET A 113 -15.52 5.49 2.96
N GLY A 114 -16.78 5.57 2.53
CA GLY A 114 -17.15 5.89 1.15
C GLY A 114 -17.14 4.65 0.27
N ASP A 115 -17.35 4.87 -1.04
CA ASP A 115 -17.55 3.76 -1.96
C ASP A 115 -16.32 3.52 -2.82
N LEU A 116 -16.12 2.26 -3.19
CA LEU A 116 -15.15 1.84 -4.18
C LEU A 116 -15.86 0.92 -5.17
N ILE A 117 -15.65 1.16 -6.45
CA ILE A 117 -16.27 0.40 -7.53
C ILE A 117 -15.22 -0.51 -8.16
N ILE A 118 -15.54 -1.80 -8.32
CA ILE A 118 -14.68 -2.78 -8.97
C ILE A 118 -15.41 -3.34 -10.18
N LYS A 119 -14.88 -3.09 -11.37
CA LYS A 119 -15.37 -3.68 -12.62
C LYS A 119 -14.49 -4.88 -12.94
N THR A 120 -15.09 -6.08 -12.95
CA THR A 120 -14.33 -7.31 -13.21
C THR A 120 -14.07 -7.56 -14.68
N ASN A 121 -14.67 -6.77 -15.58
CA ASN A 121 -14.54 -6.88 -17.03
C ASN A 121 -14.86 -8.29 -17.57
N GLY A 122 -15.81 -8.98 -16.94
CA GLY A 122 -16.27 -10.30 -17.36
C GLY A 122 -15.48 -11.48 -16.80
N TYR A 123 -14.44 -11.24 -15.99
CA TYR A 123 -13.69 -12.28 -15.30
C TYR A 123 -14.39 -12.65 -13.98
N ALA A 124 -14.55 -13.94 -13.71
CA ALA A 124 -15.20 -14.39 -12.47
C ALA A 124 -14.29 -14.16 -11.25
N THR A 125 -12.97 -14.30 -11.42
CA THR A 125 -11.98 -14.08 -10.34
C THR A 125 -10.73 -13.38 -10.88
N LEU A 126 -9.93 -12.79 -9.99
CA LEU A 126 -8.59 -12.28 -10.28
C LEU A 126 -7.56 -13.39 -10.56
N THR A 127 -7.94 -14.67 -10.50
CA THR A 127 -7.05 -15.80 -10.81
C THR A 127 -7.21 -16.34 -12.21
N GLU A 128 -8.23 -15.89 -12.94
CA GLU A 128 -8.47 -16.33 -14.30
C GLU A 128 -7.37 -15.82 -15.23
N PRO A 129 -6.86 -16.65 -16.16
CA PRO A 129 -5.89 -16.20 -17.15
C PRO A 129 -6.39 -14.96 -17.92
N GLY A 130 -5.58 -13.90 -17.89
CA GLY A 130 -5.93 -12.62 -18.51
C GLY A 130 -6.82 -11.69 -17.68
N ALA A 131 -7.19 -12.10 -16.45
CA ALA A 131 -8.04 -11.31 -15.57
C ALA A 131 -7.51 -9.89 -15.41
N ARG A 132 -8.40 -8.91 -15.63
CA ARG A 132 -8.11 -7.49 -15.52
C ARG A 132 -9.29 -6.79 -14.89
N TRP A 133 -9.11 -6.27 -13.68
CA TRP A 133 -10.14 -5.51 -12.96
C TRP A 133 -9.80 -4.02 -12.95
N ASN A 134 -10.80 -3.19 -13.17
CA ASN A 134 -10.66 -1.73 -13.07
C ASN A 134 -11.28 -1.27 -11.76
N ILE A 135 -10.57 -0.40 -11.04
CA ILE A 135 -11.04 0.18 -9.79
C ILE A 135 -11.35 1.65 -10.01
N GLU A 136 -12.53 2.06 -9.58
CA GLU A 136 -13.05 3.42 -9.74
C GLU A 136 -13.38 4.03 -8.38
N PHE A 137 -13.15 5.34 -8.28
CA PHE A 137 -13.37 6.14 -7.09
C PHE A 137 -14.54 7.11 -7.35
N PRO A 138 -15.76 6.81 -6.87
CA PRO A 138 -16.89 7.72 -7.00
C PRO A 138 -16.60 9.06 -6.30
N SER A 139 -16.75 10.15 -7.04
CA SER A 139 -16.47 11.51 -6.56
C SER A 139 -17.41 11.96 -5.44
N GLU A 140 -18.65 11.45 -5.42
CA GLU A 140 -19.69 11.86 -4.47
C GLU A 140 -19.48 11.28 -3.07
N THR A 141 -19.09 10.01 -2.97
CA THR A 141 -18.95 9.32 -1.68
C THR A 141 -17.51 9.32 -1.14
N LYS A 142 -16.53 9.64 -1.99
CA LYS A 142 -15.10 9.84 -1.66
C LYS A 142 -14.54 8.74 -0.78
N TYR A 143 -14.07 7.67 -1.42
CA TYR A 143 -13.30 6.63 -0.75
C TYR A 143 -12.14 7.23 0.05
N ARG A 144 -12.04 6.84 1.32
CA ARG A 144 -11.00 7.31 2.22
C ARG A 144 -10.67 6.30 3.30
N ILE A 145 -9.42 6.37 3.73
CA ILE A 145 -8.96 5.78 4.98
C ILE A 145 -9.11 6.82 6.09
N VAL A 146 -9.57 6.39 7.26
CA VAL A 146 -9.77 7.23 8.44
C VAL A 146 -9.01 6.66 9.64
N ASP A 147 -8.35 7.55 10.38
CA ASP A 147 -7.71 7.25 11.65
C ASP A 147 -7.88 8.41 12.63
N GLY A 148 -8.73 8.22 13.64
CA GLY A 148 -9.12 9.28 14.56
C GLY A 148 -9.72 10.48 13.81
N SER A 149 -9.07 11.64 13.94
CA SER A 149 -9.45 12.88 13.24
C SER A 149 -8.78 13.06 11.87
N ALA A 150 -7.82 12.21 11.52
CA ALA A 150 -7.13 12.26 10.24
C ALA A 150 -7.84 11.40 9.19
N SER A 151 -7.84 11.86 7.94
CA SER A 151 -8.31 11.05 6.81
C SER A 151 -7.47 11.28 5.57
N VAL A 152 -7.37 10.23 4.76
CA VAL A 152 -6.70 10.22 3.47
C VAL A 152 -7.71 9.82 2.41
N SER A 153 -8.16 10.79 1.61
CA SER A 153 -9.04 10.50 0.47
C SER A 153 -8.23 10.08 -0.74
N MET A 154 -8.79 9.18 -1.54
CA MET A 154 -8.11 8.65 -2.73
C MET A 154 -8.93 8.89 -3.99
N THR A 155 -8.23 9.19 -5.08
CA THR A 155 -8.79 9.27 -6.43
C THR A 155 -7.75 8.77 -7.43
N SER A 156 -8.19 8.33 -8.60
CA SER A 156 -7.27 8.02 -9.70
C SER A 156 -7.91 8.38 -11.04
N THR A 157 -7.10 8.71 -12.03
CA THR A 157 -7.54 8.71 -13.44
C THR A 157 -7.75 7.29 -13.94
N SER A 158 -6.84 6.38 -13.57
CA SER A 158 -6.98 4.95 -13.87
C SER A 158 -6.30 4.11 -12.78
N TYR A 159 -6.96 3.02 -12.38
CA TYR A 159 -6.41 2.02 -11.48
C TYR A 159 -6.81 0.63 -11.97
N ILE A 160 -5.81 -0.19 -12.32
CA ILE A 160 -6.02 -1.48 -12.98
C ILE A 160 -5.23 -2.54 -12.24
N VAL A 161 -5.90 -3.62 -11.86
CA VAL A 161 -5.29 -4.85 -11.33
C VAL A 161 -5.35 -5.90 -12.43
N SER A 162 -4.21 -6.44 -12.85
CA SER A 162 -4.14 -7.48 -13.90
C SER A 162 -3.35 -8.68 -13.41
N LEU A 163 -3.87 -9.89 -13.65
CA LEU A 163 -3.09 -11.12 -13.48
C LEU A 163 -2.03 -11.19 -14.58
N THR A 164 -0.76 -11.26 -14.20
CA THR A 164 0.36 -11.39 -15.16
C THR A 164 0.87 -12.82 -15.29
N SER A 165 0.70 -13.62 -14.24
CA SER A 165 1.01 -15.05 -14.18
C SER A 165 0.28 -15.64 -12.98
N THR A 166 0.24 -16.97 -12.84
CA THR A 166 -0.31 -17.63 -11.65
C THR A 166 0.27 -17.00 -10.38
N ASN A 167 -0.61 -16.51 -9.50
CA ASN A 167 -0.27 -15.83 -8.25
C ASN A 167 0.57 -14.55 -8.40
N GLN A 168 0.51 -13.88 -9.56
CA GLN A 168 1.23 -12.65 -9.83
C GLN A 168 0.31 -11.59 -10.42
N TRP A 169 0.30 -10.40 -9.83
CA TRP A 169 -0.53 -9.28 -10.26
C TRP A 169 0.31 -8.04 -10.53
N ALA A 170 -0.06 -7.33 -11.60
CA ALA A 170 0.37 -5.97 -11.86
C ALA A 170 -0.73 -4.99 -11.43
N VAL A 171 -0.39 -4.04 -10.58
CA VAL A 171 -1.25 -2.92 -10.20
C VAL A 171 -0.73 -1.70 -10.93
N THR A 172 -1.40 -1.31 -12.01
CA THR A 172 -1.03 -0.15 -12.83
C THR A 172 -1.94 1.01 -12.48
N MET A 173 -1.32 2.15 -12.15
CA MET A 173 -2.03 3.34 -11.72
C MET A 173 -1.58 4.57 -12.49
N SER A 174 -2.54 5.44 -12.77
CA SER A 174 -2.31 6.74 -13.37
C SER A 174 -3.09 7.81 -12.62
N GLY A 175 -2.39 8.88 -12.25
CA GLY A 175 -2.94 9.97 -11.45
C GLY A 175 -3.48 9.51 -10.12
N MET A 176 -2.86 8.51 -9.48
CA MET A 176 -3.26 8.03 -8.15
C MET A 176 -2.95 9.11 -7.12
N ALA A 177 -3.98 9.86 -6.75
CA ALA A 177 -3.88 10.98 -5.85
C ALA A 177 -4.41 10.60 -4.48
N THR A 178 -3.60 10.88 -3.46
CA THR A 178 -4.01 10.79 -2.07
C THR A 178 -3.96 12.18 -1.45
N THR A 179 -5.03 12.58 -0.75
CA THR A 179 -5.12 13.92 -0.13
C THR A 179 -5.38 13.78 1.37
N GLN A 180 -4.54 14.43 2.17
CA GLN A 180 -4.68 14.43 3.63
C GLN A 180 -5.57 15.59 4.10
N SER A 181 -6.60 15.28 4.90
CA SER A 181 -7.61 16.26 5.30
C SER A 181 -7.10 17.42 6.18
N ALA A 182 -5.98 17.24 6.88
CA ALA A 182 -5.45 18.25 7.80
C ALA A 182 -4.45 19.23 7.17
N SER A 183 -3.84 18.87 6.04
CA SER A 183 -2.70 19.60 5.47
C SER A 183 -2.90 20.08 4.03
N ASN A 184 -4.01 19.72 3.38
CA ASN A 184 -4.26 19.94 1.95
C ASN A 184 -3.10 19.45 1.05
N LEU A 185 -2.26 18.56 1.55
CA LEU A 185 -1.20 17.93 0.78
C LEU A 185 -1.81 16.84 -0.09
N SER A 186 -1.45 16.85 -1.38
CA SER A 186 -1.87 15.88 -2.37
C SER A 186 -0.67 15.25 -3.08
N SER A 187 -0.79 13.97 -3.44
CA SER A 187 0.09 13.27 -4.38
C SER A 187 -0.57 13.05 -5.73
N ASP A 188 0.19 12.59 -6.73
CA ASP A 188 -0.32 12.17 -8.05
C ASP A 188 0.55 11.06 -8.68
N TRP A 189 0.62 9.90 -8.02
CA TRP A 189 1.50 8.82 -8.44
C TRP A 189 1.05 8.11 -9.72
N ASN A 190 2.04 7.78 -10.54
CA ASN A 190 1.92 6.97 -11.73
C ASN A 190 2.94 5.84 -11.66
N GLY A 191 2.59 4.69 -12.25
CA GLY A 191 3.50 3.56 -12.37
C GLY A 191 2.80 2.23 -12.14
N THR A 192 3.61 1.18 -11.94
CA THR A 192 3.13 -0.17 -11.76
C THR A 192 3.82 -0.84 -10.58
N TYR A 193 3.02 -1.44 -9.70
CA TYR A 193 3.52 -2.44 -8.74
C TYR A 193 3.37 -3.83 -9.32
N ARG A 194 4.32 -4.71 -8.98
CA ARG A 194 4.25 -6.15 -9.19
C ARG A 194 4.15 -6.83 -7.84
N ILE A 195 3.11 -7.62 -7.66
CA ILE A 195 2.78 -8.31 -6.41
C ILE A 195 2.77 -9.81 -6.70
N VAL A 196 3.50 -10.58 -5.90
CA VAL A 196 3.57 -12.04 -6.05
C VAL A 196 3.17 -12.68 -4.74
N GLN A 197 2.23 -13.63 -4.78
CA GLN A 197 1.96 -14.55 -3.69
C GLN A 197 2.83 -15.80 -3.88
N LEU A 198 3.66 -16.12 -2.88
CA LEU A 198 4.69 -17.16 -3.03
C LEU A 198 4.13 -18.59 -2.98
N SER A 199 2.94 -18.81 -2.40
CA SER A 199 2.36 -20.15 -2.28
C SER A 199 0.85 -20.13 -2.07
N GLY A 200 0.19 -21.26 -2.30
CA GLY A 200 -1.25 -21.41 -2.07
C GLY A 200 -2.11 -20.78 -3.17
N ASP A 201 -3.42 -20.82 -2.95
CA ASP A 201 -4.44 -20.22 -3.82
C ASP A 201 -5.04 -18.96 -3.19
N GLN A 202 -6.22 -18.57 -3.66
CA GLN A 202 -6.95 -17.38 -3.17
C GLN A 202 -8.00 -17.68 -2.11
N THR A 203 -7.97 -18.87 -1.50
CA THR A 203 -8.72 -19.12 -0.27
C THR A 203 -8.11 -18.35 0.89
N TYR A 204 -8.93 -17.99 1.86
CA TYR A 204 -8.52 -17.21 3.03
C TYR A 204 -7.42 -17.90 3.84
N ASP A 205 -7.51 -19.23 4.02
CA ASP A 205 -6.50 -20.00 4.76
C ASP A 205 -5.16 -20.09 4.00
N ALA A 206 -5.18 -20.19 2.66
CA ALA A 206 -3.97 -20.16 1.86
C ALA A 206 -3.30 -18.79 1.87
N ILE A 207 -4.09 -17.73 1.70
CA ILE A 207 -3.65 -16.33 1.77
C ILE A 207 -2.99 -16.03 3.12
N LYS A 208 -3.58 -16.51 4.23
CA LYS A 208 -3.00 -16.42 5.57
C LYS A 208 -1.62 -17.02 5.69
N ALA A 209 -1.45 -18.21 5.11
CA ALA A 209 -0.26 -19.03 5.27
C ALA A 209 0.87 -18.62 4.32
N SER A 210 0.56 -17.84 3.29
CA SER A 210 1.53 -17.42 2.28
C SER A 210 2.35 -16.20 2.70
N HIS A 211 3.39 -15.96 1.91
CA HIS A 211 4.19 -14.75 1.89
C HIS A 211 4.06 -14.04 0.55
N TYR A 212 4.51 -12.79 0.52
CA TYR A 212 4.37 -11.93 -0.65
C TYR A 212 5.64 -11.15 -0.95
N THR A 213 5.85 -10.85 -2.22
CA THR A 213 6.84 -9.84 -2.62
C THR A 213 6.18 -8.72 -3.40
N ILE A 214 6.59 -7.48 -3.12
CA ILE A 214 6.15 -6.30 -3.85
C ILE A 214 7.36 -5.60 -4.46
N SER A 215 7.25 -5.27 -5.74
CA SER A 215 8.28 -4.52 -6.46
C SER A 215 7.67 -3.51 -7.40
N THR A 216 8.48 -2.57 -7.86
CA THR A 216 8.13 -1.59 -8.89
C THR A 216 9.35 -1.24 -9.72
N GLU A 217 9.15 -1.08 -11.03
CA GLU A 217 10.19 -0.61 -11.94
C GLU A 217 10.44 0.88 -11.72
N ILE A 218 9.43 1.72 -11.92
CA ILE A 218 9.44 3.15 -11.56
C ILE A 218 8.02 3.56 -11.15
N LEU A 219 7.91 4.15 -9.97
CA LEU A 219 6.82 5.01 -9.54
C LEU A 219 7.26 6.45 -9.66
N TYR A 220 6.42 7.34 -10.16
CA TYR A 220 6.76 8.75 -10.27
C TYR A 220 5.57 9.65 -10.02
N GLY A 221 5.85 10.82 -9.44
CA GLY A 221 4.84 11.85 -9.21
C GLY A 221 5.19 12.75 -8.03
N LYS A 222 4.29 13.67 -7.75
CA LYS A 222 4.25 14.50 -6.56
C LYS A 222 4.10 13.59 -5.33
N SER A 223 4.99 13.80 -4.38
CA SER A 223 4.90 13.24 -3.04
C SER A 223 3.83 13.98 -2.25
N MET A 224 3.07 13.25 -1.41
CA MET A 224 2.18 13.86 -0.41
C MET A 224 2.95 14.55 0.75
N TYR A 225 4.28 14.63 0.67
CA TYR A 225 5.16 15.16 1.71
C TYR A 225 6.18 16.16 1.15
N GLU A 226 6.40 17.24 1.88
CA GLU A 226 7.41 18.26 1.58
C GLU A 226 8.73 17.91 2.29
N MET A 227 9.84 17.93 1.55
CA MET A 227 11.18 18.05 2.14
C MET A 227 11.57 19.52 2.04
N TYR A 228 11.96 20.11 3.17
CA TYR A 228 12.40 21.50 3.35
C TYR A 228 11.28 22.55 3.43
N THR A 229 11.39 23.41 4.45
CA THR A 229 10.52 24.55 4.74
C THR A 229 10.85 25.78 3.87
N SER A 230 11.27 25.58 2.61
CA SER A 230 11.52 26.72 1.74
C SER A 230 10.20 27.41 1.41
N SER A 231 10.19 28.74 1.49
CA SER A 231 9.07 29.61 1.17
C SER A 231 8.49 29.42 -0.24
N ASP A 232 9.24 28.75 -1.12
CA ASP A 232 8.76 28.25 -2.39
C ASP A 232 8.27 26.82 -2.21
N LYS A 233 6.95 26.66 -2.21
CA LYS A 233 6.20 25.38 -2.19
C LYS A 233 6.41 24.58 -3.49
N ASN A 234 7.65 24.42 -3.91
CA ASN A 234 7.98 23.62 -5.08
C ASN A 234 7.63 22.17 -4.76
N GLU A 235 6.64 21.64 -5.47
CA GLU A 235 6.10 20.30 -5.28
C GLU A 235 7.23 19.26 -5.29
N LEU A 236 7.45 18.56 -4.17
CA LEU A 236 8.45 17.49 -4.12
C LEU A 236 8.00 16.37 -5.07
N ARG A 237 8.74 16.18 -6.16
CA ARG A 237 8.51 15.09 -7.10
C ARG A 237 9.60 14.05 -6.93
N ILE A 238 9.19 12.78 -6.88
CA ILE A 238 10.10 11.66 -6.68
C ILE A 238 9.91 10.62 -7.76
N ASN A 239 11.00 9.92 -8.09
CA ASN A 239 10.96 8.63 -8.77
C ASN A 239 11.41 7.57 -7.78
N ALA A 240 10.66 6.48 -7.65
CA ALA A 240 10.95 5.40 -6.73
C ALA A 240 10.95 4.06 -7.46
N SER A 241 11.95 3.22 -7.19
CA SER A 241 12.11 1.91 -7.83
C SER A 241 12.60 0.89 -6.82
N THR A 242 12.26 -0.38 -7.00
CA THR A 242 12.82 -1.45 -6.18
C THR A 242 13.80 -2.28 -7.00
N SER A 243 15.06 -2.30 -6.58
CA SER A 243 16.06 -3.21 -7.18
C SER A 243 16.04 -4.60 -6.53
N VAL A 244 15.56 -4.68 -5.29
CA VAL A 244 15.24 -5.94 -4.61
C VAL A 244 13.81 -5.85 -4.10
N PRO A 245 12.91 -6.78 -4.48
CA PRO A 245 11.53 -6.77 -4.04
C PRO A 245 11.42 -6.76 -2.52
N PHE A 246 10.45 -6.03 -2.01
CA PHE A 246 10.10 -6.01 -0.60
C PHE A 246 9.35 -7.28 -0.21
N TYR A 247 9.82 -7.95 0.84
CA TYR A 247 9.16 -9.13 1.39
C TYR A 247 8.09 -8.77 2.42
N TYR A 248 6.93 -9.42 2.34
CA TYR A 248 5.80 -9.24 3.24
C TYR A 248 5.37 -10.58 3.82
N ASN A 249 5.24 -10.61 5.15
CA ASN A 249 4.71 -11.73 5.90
C ASN A 249 3.47 -11.28 6.67
N PRO A 250 2.28 -11.83 6.34
CA PRO A 250 1.04 -11.56 7.05
C PRO A 250 1.14 -11.76 8.58
N GLU A 251 2.00 -12.66 9.06
CA GLU A 251 2.19 -12.93 10.48
C GLU A 251 3.03 -11.86 11.22
N CYS A 252 3.88 -11.10 10.51
CA CYS A 252 4.88 -10.20 11.10
C CYS A 252 4.45 -8.74 11.14
N SER A 253 4.02 -8.20 10.00
CA SER A 253 3.62 -6.80 9.85
C SER A 253 3.00 -6.60 8.48
N THR A 254 1.96 -5.79 8.42
CA THR A 254 1.26 -5.39 7.18
C THR A 254 1.63 -3.98 6.72
N ARG A 255 2.62 -3.33 7.36
CA ARG A 255 3.02 -1.92 7.10
C ARG A 255 4.42 -1.76 6.56
N ASN A 256 5.36 -2.45 7.20
CA ASN A 256 6.76 -2.39 6.84
C ASN A 256 7.13 -3.73 6.22
N PRO A 257 7.88 -3.75 5.12
CA PRO A 257 8.45 -4.97 4.63
C PRO A 257 9.26 -5.61 5.78
N VAL A 258 9.10 -6.91 5.91
CA VAL A 258 9.51 -7.66 7.10
C VAL A 258 10.91 -8.26 6.92
N ALA A 259 11.35 -8.42 5.68
CA ALA A 259 12.68 -8.87 5.31
C ALA A 259 13.14 -8.15 4.04
N GLN A 260 14.37 -8.45 3.61
CA GLN A 260 15.07 -7.99 2.40
C GLN A 260 14.23 -7.12 1.44
N GLY A 261 14.75 -5.95 1.12
CA GLY A 261 14.20 -5.08 0.09
C GLY A 261 15.07 -3.86 -0.10
N LYS A 262 15.10 -3.35 -1.33
CA LYS A 262 15.91 -2.17 -1.65
C LYS A 262 15.08 -1.21 -2.48
N LEU A 263 14.82 -0.03 -1.92
CA LEU A 263 14.14 1.10 -2.57
C LEU A 263 15.17 2.15 -2.92
N THR A 264 15.16 2.56 -4.19
CA THR A 264 15.97 3.68 -4.66
C THR A 264 15.05 4.84 -4.99
N ILE A 265 15.31 6.00 -4.37
CA ILE A 265 14.54 7.23 -4.57
C ILE A 265 15.43 8.27 -5.26
N TYR A 266 14.88 8.92 -6.30
CA TYR A 266 15.47 10.07 -6.98
C TYR A 266 14.57 11.29 -6.79
N LEU A 267 15.15 12.44 -6.47
CA LEU A 267 14.45 13.72 -6.46
C LEU A 267 14.40 14.28 -7.88
N ALA A 268 13.23 14.70 -8.36
CA ALA A 268 13.07 15.16 -9.75
C ALA A 268 13.84 16.47 -10.06
N SER A 269 14.16 17.26 -9.03
CA SER A 269 14.99 18.47 -9.16
C SER A 269 16.49 18.18 -9.29
N ASP A 270 16.91 16.91 -9.15
CA ASP A 270 18.31 16.53 -9.15
C ASP A 270 18.77 16.31 -10.60
N VAL A 271 19.25 17.40 -11.22
CA VAL A 271 19.47 17.56 -12.68
C VAL A 271 20.53 16.60 -13.26
N ALA A 272 21.14 15.74 -12.44
CA ALA A 272 22.14 14.77 -12.88
C ALA A 272 21.96 13.34 -12.33
N GLY A 273 20.91 13.06 -11.54
CA GLY A 273 20.76 11.74 -10.89
C GLY A 273 21.98 11.31 -10.06
N GLN A 274 22.80 12.28 -9.61
CA GLN A 274 24.14 12.03 -9.09
C GLN A 274 24.14 11.35 -7.71
N TYR A 275 23.05 11.44 -6.94
CA TYR A 275 22.98 10.87 -5.60
C TYR A 275 21.62 10.18 -5.38
N PRO A 276 21.41 8.96 -5.91
CA PRO A 276 20.28 8.15 -5.50
C PRO A 276 20.27 7.99 -3.97
N ILE A 277 19.08 8.04 -3.40
CA ILE A 277 18.87 7.68 -2.00
C ILE A 277 18.52 6.21 -2.01
N ASP A 278 19.50 5.39 -1.64
CA ASP A 278 19.33 3.95 -1.53
C ASP A 278 18.90 3.61 -0.10
N ILE A 279 17.75 2.96 0.02
CA ILE A 279 17.24 2.44 1.28
C ILE A 279 17.16 0.92 1.20
N GLU A 280 17.89 0.26 2.08
CA GLU A 280 17.99 -1.18 2.15
C GLU A 280 17.45 -1.69 3.48
N LEU A 281 16.57 -2.69 3.44
CA LEU A 281 16.18 -3.43 4.62
C LEU A 281 17.17 -4.54 4.90
N LEU A 282 17.95 -4.34 5.96
CA LEU A 282 18.95 -5.26 6.45
C LEU A 282 18.31 -6.36 7.28
N GLY A 283 18.56 -7.60 6.88
CA GLY A 283 18.19 -8.81 7.59
C GLY A 283 18.75 -10.03 6.87
N GLU A 284 18.89 -11.15 7.59
CA GLU A 284 19.07 -12.45 6.93
C GLU A 284 17.88 -12.71 5.99
N ASN A 285 18.05 -13.61 5.01
CA ASN A 285 16.96 -14.14 4.19
C ASN A 285 16.00 -15.00 5.05
N ASN A 286 15.40 -14.37 6.05
CA ASN A 286 14.52 -14.96 7.03
C ASN A 286 13.13 -14.33 6.87
N PRO A 287 12.18 -15.04 6.25
CA PRO A 287 10.83 -14.56 6.01
C PRO A 287 10.00 -14.36 7.29
N LYS A 288 10.57 -14.74 8.45
CA LYS A 288 9.99 -14.56 9.78
C LYS A 288 10.62 -13.43 10.58
N LEU A 289 11.66 -12.77 10.07
CA LEU A 289 12.16 -11.56 10.70
C LEU A 289 11.05 -10.51 10.60
N CYS A 290 10.70 -9.87 11.71
CA CYS A 290 9.72 -8.79 11.74
C CYS A 290 10.46 -7.53 12.21
N ASN A 291 10.36 -6.41 11.49
CA ASN A 291 11.07 -5.15 11.73
C ASN A 291 12.60 -5.21 11.46
N PRO A 292 12.99 -5.41 10.19
CA PRO A 292 14.39 -5.39 9.80
C PRO A 292 15.01 -4.00 10.05
N LYS A 293 16.33 -3.97 10.27
CA LYS A 293 17.06 -2.71 10.29
C LYS A 293 16.96 -2.05 8.92
N THR A 294 16.94 -0.72 8.87
CA THR A 294 16.90 0.04 7.62
C THR A 294 18.20 0.80 7.46
N LYS A 295 18.94 0.56 6.37
CA LYS A 295 20.13 1.32 6.01
C LYS A 295 19.78 2.34 4.96
N VAL A 296 20.16 3.59 5.18
CA VAL A 296 20.03 4.68 4.21
C VAL A 296 21.42 5.03 3.69
N THR A 297 21.60 5.16 2.38
CA THR A 297 22.87 5.48 1.72
C THR A 297 22.68 6.58 0.67
N ILE A 298 23.56 7.59 0.69
CA ILE A 298 23.54 8.75 -0.21
C ILE A 298 24.98 9.16 -0.51
N GLY A 299 25.43 8.94 -1.75
CA GLY A 299 26.85 9.11 -2.08
C GLY A 299 27.73 8.25 -1.16
N GLU A 300 28.63 8.89 -0.41
CA GLU A 300 29.52 8.23 0.55
C GLU A 300 28.94 8.12 1.97
N TYR A 301 27.80 8.77 2.26
CA TYR A 301 27.20 8.79 3.59
C TYR A 301 26.23 7.62 3.76
N SER A 302 26.27 6.97 4.93
CA SER A 302 25.33 5.91 5.28
C SER A 302 25.08 5.84 6.77
N ASP A 303 23.82 5.60 7.16
CA ASP A 303 23.39 5.34 8.53
C ASP A 303 22.35 4.21 8.60
N GLU A 304 22.27 3.56 9.76
CA GLU A 304 21.27 2.53 10.06
C GLU A 304 20.22 3.04 11.04
N TYR A 305 18.96 2.68 10.80
CA TYR A 305 17.79 3.06 11.56
C TYR A 305 16.95 1.84 11.93
N GLY A 306 16.41 1.83 13.14
CA GLY A 306 15.54 0.74 13.61
C GLY A 306 16.28 -0.55 13.96
N GLY A 307 15.53 -1.66 14.02
CA GLY A 307 15.99 -2.95 14.51
C GLY A 307 15.93 -3.05 16.03
N SER A 308 14.93 -3.78 16.54
CA SER A 308 14.92 -4.29 17.92
C SER A 308 15.02 -5.80 17.84
N ASN A 309 15.97 -6.39 18.58
CA ASN A 309 15.95 -7.83 18.89
C ASN A 309 14.65 -8.22 19.60
#